data_AF-A0A355UCE6-F1
#
_entry.id   AF-A0A355UCE6-F1
#
_cell.length_a   1.000
_cell.length_b   1.000
_cell.length_c   1.000
_cell.angle_alpha   90.00
_cell.angle_beta   90.00
_cell.angle_gamma   90.00
#
_symmetry.space_group_name_H-M   'P 1'
#
loop_
_entity.id
_entity.type
_entity.pdbx_description
1 polymer ?
#
loop_
_entity_poly.entity_id
_entity_poly.type
_entity_poly.pdbx_seq_one_letter_code
_entity_poly.pdbx_strand_id
1 'polypeptide(L)' 'MLYSVGAKDENPNKTGFAHLFEHLMFSGSKNYKDFDAIVEESAGESNAFTNNDYTDYYITLPSTHLETALMLESDRMHN' A
#
# COMPACT_ATOMS: atom_id res chain seq x y z
N MET A 1 6.42 -4.32 0.91
CA MET A 1 6.75 -3.97 -0.49
C MET A 1 7.43 -2.62 -0.45
N LEU A 2 8.74 -2.60 -0.73
CA LEU A 2 9.57 -1.41 -0.62
C LEU A 2 9.79 -0.79 -2.01
N TYR A 3 9.50 0.50 -2.14
CA TYR A 3 9.70 1.27 -3.36
C TYR A 3 10.79 2.30 -3.13
N SER A 4 11.82 2.31 -3.98
CA SER A 4 12.90 3.32 -3.94
C SER A 4 12.46 4.67 -4.53
N VAL A 5 11.34 5.18 -4.03
CA VAL A 5 10.74 6.48 -4.36
C VAL A 5 10.22 7.07 -3.05
N GLY A 6 10.58 8.32 -2.76
CA GLY A 6 10.10 9.04 -1.58
C GLY A 6 9.93 10.53 -1.86
N ALA A 7 9.85 11.34 -0.80
CA ALA A 7 9.62 12.79 -0.94
C ALA A 7 10.71 13.52 -1.74
N LYS A 8 11.94 12.98 -1.81
CA LYS A 8 13.04 13.58 -2.60
C LYS A 8 12.82 13.50 -4.11
N ASP A 9 12.00 12.54 -4.56
CA ASP A 9 11.76 12.26 -5.97
C ASP A 9 10.58 13.07 -6.54
N GLU A 10 9.96 13.91 -5.71
CA GLU A 10 8.84 14.75 -6.08
C GLU A 10 9.24 15.91 -6.99
N ASN A 11 8.28 16.41 -7.78
CA ASN A 11 8.46 17.68 -8.47
C ASN A 11 8.51 18.81 -7.42
N PRO A 12 9.53 19.69 -7.40
CA PRO A 12 9.63 20.76 -6.40
C PRO A 12 8.43 21.73 -6.37
N ASN A 13 7.64 21.80 -7.45
CA ASN A 13 6.43 22.62 -7.52
C ASN A 13 5.15 21.84 -7.14
N LYS A 14 5.25 20.55 -6.79
CA LYS A 14 4.14 19.66 -6.42
C LYS A 14 4.60 18.67 -5.34
N THR A 15 4.71 19.17 -4.12
CA THR A 15 5.19 18.41 -2.96
C THR A 15 4.07 17.66 -2.23
N GLY A 16 4.42 16.59 -1.52
CA GLY A 16 3.51 15.76 -0.73
C GLY A 16 2.79 14.68 -1.55
N PHE A 17 3.17 14.49 -2.80
CA PHE A 17 2.55 13.52 -3.70
C PHE A 17 2.93 12.09 -3.36
N ALA A 18 4.18 11.83 -2.96
CA ALA A 18 4.60 10.50 -2.53
C ALA A 18 3.76 10.02 -1.33
N HIS A 19 3.62 10.89 -0.32
CA HIS A 19 2.77 10.61 0.83
C HIS A 19 1.27 10.58 0.47
N LEU A 20 0.78 11.46 -0.41
CA LEU A 20 -0.61 11.40 -0.87
C LEU A 20 -0.92 10.05 -1.56
N PHE A 21 -0.05 9.60 -2.46
CA PHE A 21 -0.23 8.32 -3.14
C PHE A 21 -0.17 7.16 -2.15
N GLU A 22 0.73 7.19 -1.16
CA GLU A 22 0.72 6.23 -0.04
C GLU A 22 -0.68 6.04 0.56
N HIS A 23 -1.36 7.12 0.95
CA HIS A 23 -2.73 7.04 1.49
C HIS A 23 -3.74 6.51 0.47
N LEU A 24 -3.64 6.93 -0.80
CA LEU A 24 -4.56 6.49 -1.84
C LEU A 24 -4.47 4.99 -2.13
N MET A 25 -3.31 4.36 -1.90
CA MET A 25 -3.15 2.91 -2.09
C MET A 25 -3.95 2.06 -1.07
N PHE A 26 -4.52 2.65 -0.02
CA PHE A 26 -5.44 1.96 0.90
C PHE A 26 -6.91 2.07 0.48
N SER A 27 -7.24 2.96 -0.45
CA SER A 27 -8.63 3.22 -0.86
C SER A 27 -9.24 2.13 -1.75
N GLY A 28 -8.53 1.01 -1.92
CA GLY A 28 -8.90 -0.08 -2.81
C GLY A 28 -8.47 0.14 -4.25
N SER A 29 -8.88 -0.80 -5.09
CA SER A 29 -8.53 -0.90 -6.50
C SER A 29 -9.79 -1.21 -7.33
N LYS A 30 -9.60 -1.41 -8.64
CA LYS A 30 -10.67 -1.87 -9.54
C LYS A 30 -11.31 -3.19 -9.10
N ASN A 31 -10.52 -4.13 -8.57
CA ASN A 31 -10.97 -5.48 -8.22
C ASN A 31 -11.34 -5.61 -6.73
N TYR A 32 -10.69 -4.83 -5.86
CA TYR A 32 -10.90 -4.86 -4.41
C TYR A 32 -11.20 -3.44 -3.91
N LYS A 33 -12.49 -3.07 -3.91
CA LYS A 33 -12.93 -1.70 -3.59
C LYS A 33 -12.62 -1.26 -2.16
N ASP A 34 -12.51 -2.21 -1.24
CA ASP A 34 -12.24 -1.97 0.16
C ASP A 34 -11.10 -2.90 0.56
N PHE A 35 -9.88 -2.37 0.52
CA PHE A 35 -8.67 -3.11 0.84
C PHE A 35 -8.67 -3.50 2.32
N ASP A 36 -8.94 -2.51 3.19
CA ASP A 36 -8.86 -2.67 4.64
C ASP A 36 -9.88 -3.70 5.17
N ALA A 37 -11.11 -3.70 4.63
CA ALA A 37 -12.11 -4.69 5.03
C ALA A 37 -11.63 -6.14 4.79
N ILE A 38 -10.98 -6.41 3.65
CA ILE A 38 -10.48 -7.77 3.34
C ILE A 38 -9.33 -8.15 4.27
N VAL A 39 -8.46 -7.19 4.63
CA VAL A 39 -7.36 -7.40 5.57
C VAL A 39 -7.91 -7.72 6.98
N GLU A 40 -8.88 -6.94 7.45
CA GLU A 40 -9.53 -7.13 8.74
C GLU A 40 -10.30 -8.46 8.81
N GLU A 41 -11.06 -8.81 7.77
CA GLU A 41 -11.75 -10.10 7.65
C GLU A 41 -10.78 -11.29 7.65
N SER A 42 -9.56 -11.08 7.16
CA SER A 42 -8.46 -12.06 7.18
C SER A 42 -7.69 -12.09 8.51
N ALA A 43 -8.19 -11.41 9.53
CA ALA A 43 -7.61 -11.31 10.88
C ALA A 43 -6.19 -10.75 10.89
N GLY A 44 -5.93 -9.69 10.11
CA GLY A 44 -4.65 -8.99 10.20
C GLY A 44 -4.75 -7.50 10.00
N GLU A 45 -3.61 -6.89 9.70
CA GLU A 45 -3.41 -5.44 9.69
C GLU A 45 -2.49 -5.03 8.55
N SER A 46 -2.64 -3.80 8.07
CA SER A 46 -1.75 -3.22 7.06
C SER A 46 -1.41 -1.78 7.40
N ASN A 47 -0.26 -1.31 6.92
CA ASN A 47 0.16 0.07 7.08
C ASN A 47 1.26 0.42 6.06
N ALA A 48 1.62 1.69 6.01
CA ALA A 48 2.68 2.20 5.16
C ALA A 48 3.34 3.42 5.78
N PHE A 49 4.48 3.80 5.21
CA PHE A 49 5.07 5.11 5.46
C PHE A 49 5.97 5.53 4.30
N THR A 50 6.03 6.84 4.10
CA THR A 50 6.90 7.50 3.13
C THR A 50 7.89 8.37 3.87
N ASN A 51 9.17 8.19 3.54
CA ASN A 51 10.20 9.13 3.95
C ASN A 51 10.82 9.80 2.71
N ASN A 52 11.97 10.46 2.87
CA ASN A 52 12.61 11.13 1.76
C ASN A 52 13.11 10.15 0.69
N ASP A 53 13.48 8.93 1.07
CA ASP A 53 14.21 7.98 0.23
C ASP A 53 13.36 6.86 -0.35
N TYR A 54 12.31 6.46 0.35
CA TYR A 54 11.48 5.32 -0.02
C TYR A 54 10.07 5.42 0.59
N THR A 55 9.17 4.63 -0.01
CA THR A 55 7.86 4.31 0.54
C THR A 55 7.81 2.81 0.77
N ASP A 56 7.42 2.41 1.98
CA ASP A 56 7.22 1.00 2.35
C ASP A 56 5.76 0.77 2.69
N TYR A 57 5.21 -0.31 2.13
CA TYR A 57 3.89 -0.79 2.46
C TYR A 57 4.00 -2.21 3.00
N TYR A 58 3.30 -2.54 4.07
CA TYR A 58 3.33 -3.88 4.64
C TYR A 58 1.95 -4.34 5.08
N ILE A 59 1.78 -5.66 5.04
CA ILE A 59 0.58 -6.37 5.49
C ILE A 59 1.02 -7.55 6.36
N THR A 60 0.38 -7.69 7.50
CA THR A 60 0.60 -8.79 8.45
C THR A 60 -0.69 -9.59 8.56
N LEU A 61 -0.66 -10.86 8.15
CA LEU A 61 -1.80 -11.78 8.21
C LEU A 61 -1.37 -13.14 8.80
N PRO A 62 -2.31 -13.95 9.32
CA PRO A 62 -2.06 -15.36 9.62
C PRO A 62 -1.55 -16.11 8.38
N SER A 63 -0.66 -17.08 8.57
CA SER A 63 -0.04 -17.82 7.45
C SER A 63 -1.03 -18.55 6.54
N THR A 64 -2.22 -18.88 7.04
CA THR A 64 -3.32 -19.47 6.26
C THR A 64 -3.91 -18.52 5.21
N HIS A 65 -3.69 -17.20 5.35
CA HIS A 65 -4.16 -16.16 4.44
C HIS A 65 -3.04 -15.60 3.55
N LEU A 66 -1.94 -16.34 3.36
CA LEU A 66 -0.82 -15.91 2.50
C LEU A 66 -1.27 -15.59 1.06
N GLU A 67 -2.20 -16.39 0.51
CA GLU A 67 -2.74 -16.14 -0.84
C GLU A 67 -3.49 -14.81 -0.90
N THR A 68 -4.30 -14.49 0.11
CA THR A 68 -4.99 -13.20 0.23
C THR A 68 -3.99 -12.04 0.26
N ALA A 69 -2.91 -12.16 1.05
CA ALA A 69 -1.87 -11.14 1.12
C ALA A 69 -1.27 -10.85 -0.26
N LEU A 70 -0.84 -11.90 -0.97
CA LEU A 70 -0.20 -11.79 -2.28
C LEU A 70 -1.15 -11.26 -3.35
N MET A 71 -2.41 -11.65 -3.29
CA MET A 71 -3.45 -11.21 -4.21
C MET A 71 -3.75 -9.71 -4.04
N LEU A 72 -3.95 -9.25 -2.81
CA LEU A 72 -4.18 -7.84 -2.49
C LEU A 72 -2.99 -6.97 -2.90
N GLU A 73 -1.77 -7.40 -2.56
CA GLU A 73 -0.54 -6.69 -2.93
C GLU A 73 -0.33 -6.63 -4.44
N SER A 74 -0.56 -7.75 -5.14
CA SER A 74 -0.43 -7.78 -6.61
C SER A 74 -1.42 -6.84 -7.29
N ASP A 75 -2.66 -6.79 -6.79
CA ASP A 75 -3.69 -5.99 -7.42
C ASP A 75 -3.49 -4.49 -7.18
N ARG A 76 -3.14 -4.12 -5.95
CA ARG A 76 -2.78 -2.76 -5.55
C ARG A 76 -1.67 -2.17 -6.42
N MET A 77 -0.71 -3.00 -6.87
CA MET A 77 0.42 -2.52 -7.68
C MET A 77 0.17 -2.47 -9.19
N HIS A 78 -0.94 -3.05 -9.65
CA HIS A 78 -1.22 -3.16 -11.07
C HIS A 78 -2.43 -2.34 -11.53
N ASN A 79 -3.44 -2.17 -10.67
CA ASN A 79 -4.77 -1.65 -11.05
C ASN A 79 -5.16 -0.40 -10.27
#